data_AF-A0A524EWE3-F1
#
_entry.id   AF-A0A524EWE3-F1
#
_cell.length_a   1.000
_cell.length_b   1.000
_cell.length_c   1.000
_cell.angle_alpha   90.00
_cell.angle_beta   90.00
_cell.angle_gamma   90.00
#
_symmetry.space_group_name_H-M   'P 1'
#
loop_
_entity.id
_entity.type
_entity.pdbx_description
1 polymer ?
#
loop_
_entity_poly.entity_id
_entity_poly.type
_entity_poly.pdbx_seq_one_letter_code
_entity_poly.pdbx_strand_id
1 'polypeptide(L)' 'MLSCKEILNLNNDSLLSYFKDTSIEEFLEPILIKFPDYYNLRGKELQYVSDKERAKAIQILISEME' A
#
# COMPACT_ATOMS: atom_id res chain seq x y z
N MET A 1 13.92 1.85 0.75
CA MET A 1 12.57 2.19 0.29
C MET A 1 12.39 1.64 -1.11
N LEU A 2 11.38 0.81 -1.36
CA LEU A 2 11.13 0.22 -2.67
C LEU A 2 10.53 1.25 -3.64
N SER A 3 10.83 1.13 -4.92
CA SER A 3 10.15 1.91 -5.96
C SER A 3 8.73 1.37 -6.19
N CYS A 4 7.83 2.23 -6.68
CA CYS A 4 6.47 1.81 -7.01
C CYS A 4 6.42 0.58 -7.95
N LYS A 5 7.36 0.48 -8.90
CA LYS A 5 7.43 -0.69 -9.81
C LYS A 5 7.79 -1.97 -9.05
N GLU A 6 8.66 -1.89 -8.05
CA GLU A 6 9.02 -3.04 -7.23
C GLU A 6 7.85 -3.46 -6.34
N ILE A 7 7.14 -2.49 -5.74
CA ILE A 7 5.97 -2.73 -4.91
C ILE A 7 4.85 -3.45 -5.67
N LEU A 8 4.55 -3.02 -6.90
CA LEU A 8 3.53 -3.64 -7.75
C LEU A 8 3.87 -5.08 -8.20
N ASN A 9 5.14 -5.47 -8.10
CA ASN A 9 5.61 -6.81 -8.47
C ASN A 9 5.84 -7.71 -7.25
N LEU A 10 5.53 -7.26 -6.03
CA LEU A 10 5.65 -8.09 -4.84
C LEU A 10 4.62 -9.22 -4.87
N ASN A 11 5.07 -10.42 -4.56
CA ASN A 11 4.18 -11.56 -4.29
C ASN A 11 3.65 -11.51 -2.84
N ASN A 12 2.69 -12.37 -2.54
CA ASN A 12 2.03 -12.41 -1.24
C ASN A 12 3.00 -12.61 -0.06
N ASP A 13 3.99 -13.49 -0.20
CA ASP A 13 4.98 -13.77 0.85
C ASP A 13 5.90 -12.56 1.09
N SER A 14 6.26 -11.86 0.01
CA SER A 14 7.09 -10.66 0.07
C SER A 14 6.32 -9.51 0.70
N LEU A 15 5.03 -9.35 0.40
CA LEU A 15 4.16 -8.38 1.06
C LEU A 15 4.05 -8.65 2.56
N LEU A 16 3.81 -9.90 2.95
CA LEU A 16 3.76 -10.32 4.35
C LEU A 16 5.05 -10.02 5.10
N SER A 17 6.21 -10.26 4.48
CA SER A 17 7.50 -9.92 5.10
C SER A 17 7.70 -8.42 5.18
N TYR A 18 7.32 -7.67 4.15
CA TYR A 18 7.49 -6.23 4.08
C TYR A 18 6.68 -5.51 5.18
N PHE A 19 5.43 -5.89 5.38
CA PHE A 19 4.56 -5.29 6.40
C PHE A 19 4.95 -5.62 7.85
N LYS A 20 5.95 -6.46 8.10
CA LYS A 20 6.50 -6.65 9.45
C LYS A 20 7.32 -5.46 9.91
N ASP A 21 8.05 -4.86 8.98
CA ASP A 21 9.06 -3.83 9.26
C ASP A 21 8.69 -2.48 8.63
N THR A 22 7.62 -2.43 7.84
CA THR A 22 7.19 -1.23 7.11
C THR A 22 5.73 -0.89 7.40
N SER A 23 5.49 0.40 7.68
CA SER A 23 4.14 0.92 7.91
C SER A 23 3.33 0.98 6.62
N ILE A 24 2.01 1.05 6.75
CA ILE A 24 1.16 1.18 5.56
C ILE A 24 1.38 2.52 4.85
N GLU A 25 1.75 3.58 5.58
CA GLU A 25 2.06 4.88 4.97
C GLU A 25 3.29 4.83 4.08
N GLU A 26 4.38 4.22 4.56
CA GLU A 26 5.61 4.05 3.78
C GLU A 26 5.40 3.14 2.55
N PHE A 27 4.45 2.21 2.63
CA PHE A 27 4.04 1.39 1.49
C PHE A 27 3.26 2.21 0.45
N LEU A 28 2.37 3.10 0.89
CA LEU A 28 1.49 3.87 0.01
C LEU A 28 2.14 5.12 -0.59
N GLU A 29 3.05 5.78 0.14
CA GLU A 29 3.74 7.00 -0.29
C GLU A 29 4.30 6.93 -1.72
N PRO A 30 5.12 5.91 -2.10
CA PRO A 30 5.66 5.82 -3.45
C PRO A 30 4.60 5.49 -4.52
N ILE A 31 3.45 4.93 -4.14
CA ILE A 31 2.33 4.61 -5.03
C ILE A 31 1.54 5.89 -5.34
N LEU A 32 1.18 6.63 -4.30
CA LEU A 32 0.42 7.88 -4.38
C LEU A 32 1.16 8.95 -5.19
N ILE A 33 2.47 9.11 -4.97
CA ILE A 33 3.30 10.10 -5.67
C ILE A 33 3.39 9.84 -7.18
N LYS A 34 3.51 8.57 -7.58
CA LYS A 34 3.73 8.22 -9.00
C LYS A 34 2.44 7.96 -9.76
N PHE A 35 1.38 7.55 -9.09
CA PHE A 35 0.11 7.28 -9.73
C PHE A 35 -1.08 7.63 -8.80
N PRO A 36 -1.47 8.92 -8.76
CA PRO A 36 -2.61 9.35 -7.94
C PRO A 36 -3.92 8.65 -8.36
N ASP A 37 -4.06 8.28 -9.63
CA ASP A 37 -5.23 7.55 -10.17
C ASP A 37 -5.16 6.02 -10.03
N TYR A 38 -4.06 5.45 -9.51
CA TYR A 38 -3.83 4.00 -9.42
C TYR A 38 -4.52 3.37 -8.23
N TYR A 39 -5.77 3.78 -8.03
CA TYR A 39 -6.73 3.18 -7.12
C TYR A 39 -7.28 1.85 -7.63
N ASN A 40 -6.37 1.01 -8.09
CA ASN A 40 -6.61 -0.39 -8.35
C ASN A 40 -5.52 -1.26 -7.71
N LEU A 41 -4.96 -0.83 -6.56
CA LEU A 41 -4.60 -1.83 -5.55
C LEU A 41 -5.86 -2.68 -5.37
N ARG A 42 -5.83 -3.96 -5.76
CA ARG A 42 -7.04 -4.79 -5.89
C ARG A 42 -7.67 -5.13 -4.52
N GLY A 43 -7.33 -4.40 -3.47
CA GLY A 43 -7.53 -4.75 -2.07
C GLY A 43 -6.74 -5.99 -1.63
N LYS A 44 -6.05 -6.66 -2.56
CA LYS A 44 -5.33 -7.92 -2.31
C LYS A 44 -4.00 -7.67 -1.61
N GLU A 45 -3.40 -6.52 -1.82
CA GLU A 45 -2.15 -6.14 -1.17
C GLU A 45 -2.41 -5.80 0.30
N LEU A 46 -3.57 -5.18 0.58
CA LEU A 46 -4.04 -4.85 1.92
C LEU A 46 -4.64 -6.04 2.67
N GLN A 47 -4.82 -7.20 2.03
CA GLN A 47 -5.40 -8.38 2.69
C GLN A 47 -4.49 -8.91 3.82
N TYR A 48 -3.20 -8.59 3.76
CA TYR A 48 -2.15 -9.06 4.66
C TYR A 48 -1.84 -8.09 5.80
N VAL A 49 -2.46 -6.90 5.82
CA VAL A 49 -2.34 -5.96 6.93
C VAL A 49 -3.55 -6.08 7.87
N SER A 50 -3.34 -5.71 9.14
CA SER A 50 -4.40 -5.71 10.15
C SER A 50 -5.58 -4.81 9.75
N ASP A 51 -6.77 -5.05 10.29
CA ASP A 51 -7.97 -4.25 10.02
C ASP A 51 -7.74 -2.76 10.32
N LYS A 52 -6.94 -2.46 11.36
CA LYS A 52 -6.55 -1.10 11.72
C LYS A 52 -5.70 -0.44 10.64
N GLU A 53 -4.66 -1.13 10.17
CA GLU A 53 -3.78 -0.63 9.10
C GLU A 53 -4.53 -0.52 7.77
N ARG A 54 -5.49 -1.41 7.51
CA ARG A 54 -6.38 -1.32 6.34
C ARG A 54 -7.30 -0.12 6.41
N ALA A 55 -7.91 0.15 7.56
CA ALA A 55 -8.75 1.33 7.75
C ALA A 55 -7.93 2.62 7.59
N LYS A 56 -6.70 2.62 8.11
CA LYS A 56 -5.75 3.72 7.95
C LYS A 56 -5.33 3.93 6.49
N ALA A 57 -5.07 2.85 5.76
CA ALA A 57 -4.86 2.89 4.32
C ALA A 57 -6.03 3.59 3.65
N ILE A 58 -7.26 3.10 3.84
CA ILE A 58 -8.47 3.67 3.24
C ILE A 58 -8.62 5.17 3.55
N GLN A 59 -8.32 5.61 4.78
CA GLN A 59 -8.38 7.03 5.14
C GLN A 59 -7.38 7.88 4.38
N ILE A 60 -6.09 7.49 4.39
CA ILE A 60 -5.04 8.18 3.63
C ILE A 60 -5.45 8.26 2.16
N LEU A 61 -6.00 7.16 1.68
CA LEU A 61 -6.34 7.00 0.30
C LEU A 61 -7.48 7.94 -0.15
N ILE A 62 -8.52 8.09 0.68
CA ILE A 62 -9.63 9.02 0.44
C ILE A 62 -9.14 10.47 0.49
N SER A 63 -8.26 10.82 1.44
CA SER A 63 -7.75 12.20 1.59
C SER A 63 -6.94 12.70 0.40
N GLU A 64 -6.30 11.82 -0.36
CA GLU A 64 -5.52 12.19 -1.56
C GLU A 64 -6.41 12.31 -2.82
N MET A 65 -7.69 11.97 -2.74
CA MET A 65 -8.66 12.13 -3.84
C MET A 65 -9.44 13.47 -3.79
N GLU A 66 -9.35 14.21 -2.69
CA GLU A 66 -9.95 15.55 -2.51
C GLU A 66 -9.02 16.67 -2.99
#